data_AF-A0A9X4KJ07-F1
#
_entry.id   AF-A0A9X4KJ07-F1
#
_cell.length_a   1.000
_cell.length_b   1.000
_cell.length_c   1.000
_cell.angle_alpha   90.00
_cell.angle_beta   90.00
_cell.angle_gamma   90.00
#
_symmetry.space_group_name_H-M   'P 1'
#
loop_
_entity.id
_entity.type
_entity.pdbx_description
1 polymer ?
#
loop_
_entity_poly.entity_id
_entity_poly.type
_entity_poly.pdbx_seq_one_letter_code
_entity_poly.pdbx_strand_id
1 'polypeptide(L)'
;MLGLYTLALKSLNTLVINFGSNLISIAILALMSAVMFAMIKKSGYPMKTFGLTLEDWRGVLWRSFLMTLPLLAAIALLKGFVLYMHPEIDDQVFSIIPIIEGRKVDSTFYIYGLAYALFCPVQEFISRSGIQSSLQNFLPPTRSRTWIAIVLSNLMFSTAHSHLNLTFALLTFFPGLYWGWMYARQRSLLGASVSHIMVGVWIFFIVGIEGIWNALF
;
A
#
# COMPACT_ATOMS: atom_id res chain seq x y z
N MET A 1 -2.22 -20.13 21.88
CA MET A 1 -2.05 -19.46 20.56
C MET A 1 -3.22 -19.76 19.63
N LEU A 2 -3.51 -21.01 19.27
CA LEU A 2 -4.64 -21.35 18.39
C LEU A 2 -6.02 -20.91 18.94
N GLY A 3 -6.28 -21.10 20.24
CA GLY A 3 -7.56 -20.69 20.84
C GLY A 3 -7.79 -19.17 20.83
N LEU A 4 -6.75 -18.37 21.10
CA LEU A 4 -6.82 -16.91 20.98
C LEU A 4 -7.05 -16.47 19.54
N TYR A 5 -6.39 -17.14 18.59
CA TYR A 5 -6.62 -16.91 17.16
C TYR A 5 -8.08 -17.20 16.77
N THR A 6 -8.62 -18.35 17.15
CA THR A 6 -10.02 -18.73 16.82
C THR A 6 -11.03 -17.78 17.46
N LEU A 7 -10.81 -17.38 18.71
CA LEU A 7 -11.67 -16.41 19.39
C LEU A 7 -11.59 -15.04 18.73
N ALA A 8 -10.39 -14.54 18.44
CA ALA A 8 -10.19 -13.27 17.76
C ALA A 8 -10.84 -13.26 16.37
N LEU A 9 -10.69 -14.34 15.61
CA LEU A 9 -11.29 -14.48 14.27
C LEU A 9 -12.82 -14.49 14.34
N LYS A 10 -13.40 -15.22 15.31
CA LYS A 10 -14.85 -15.25 15.52
C LYS A 10 -15.38 -13.87 15.91
N SER A 11 -14.74 -13.20 16.86
CA SER A 11 -15.11 -11.84 17.28
C SER A 11 -14.99 -10.84 16.13
N LEU A 12 -13.93 -10.93 15.33
CA LEU A 12 -13.75 -10.09 14.15
C LEU A 12 -14.88 -10.30 13.14
N ASN A 13 -15.27 -11.55 12.87
CA ASN A 13 -16.37 -11.84 11.95
C ASN A 13 -17.70 -11.24 12.46
N THR A 14 -18.02 -11.40 13.75
CA THR A 14 -19.20 -10.76 14.35
C THR A 14 -19.18 -9.24 14.22
N LEU A 15 -18.02 -8.60 14.45
CA LEU A 15 -17.88 -7.16 14.28
C LEU A 15 -18.06 -6.72 12.82
N VAL A 16 -17.50 -7.47 11.87
CA VAL A 16 -17.66 -7.18 10.43
C VAL A 16 -19.12 -7.30 10.01
N ILE A 17 -19.85 -8.32 10.49
CA ILE A 17 -21.28 -8.49 10.20
C ILE A 17 -22.09 -7.29 10.74
N ASN A 18 -21.79 -6.81 11.94
CA ASN A 18 -22.58 -5.77 12.60
C ASN A 18 -22.25 -4.35 12.15
N PHE A 19 -20.99 -4.07 11.81
CA PHE A 19 -20.48 -2.70 11.58
C PHE A 19 -19.92 -2.47 10.17
N GLY A 20 -19.80 -3.52 9.36
CA GLY A 20 -19.21 -3.46 8.02
C GLY A 20 -17.67 -3.49 8.03
N SER A 21 -17.09 -4.08 6.98
CA SER A 21 -15.64 -4.26 6.83
C SER A 21 -14.85 -2.94 6.81
N ASN A 22 -15.41 -1.89 6.19
CA ASN A 22 -14.75 -0.59 6.07
C ASN A 22 -14.51 0.07 7.43
N LEU A 23 -15.52 0.12 8.29
CA LEU A 23 -15.40 0.76 9.61
C LEU A 23 -14.41 0.00 10.50
N ILE A 24 -14.48 -1.33 10.47
CA ILE A 24 -13.55 -2.19 11.21
C ILE A 24 -12.11 -1.99 10.71
N SER A 25 -11.90 -1.90 9.40
CA SER A 25 -10.58 -1.67 8.81
C SER A 25 -10.00 -0.31 9.23
N ILE A 26 -10.82 0.75 9.20
CA ILE A 26 -10.41 2.09 9.67
C ILE A 26 -10.03 2.06 11.15
N ALA A 27 -10.83 1.39 11.99
CA ALA A 27 -10.56 1.27 13.42
C ALA A 27 -9.26 0.50 13.70
N ILE A 28 -9.00 -0.59 12.98
CA ILE A 28 -7.76 -1.37 13.08
C ILE A 28 -6.57 -0.53 12.63
N LEU A 29 -6.65 0.17 11.49
CA LEU A 29 -5.58 1.06 11.01
C LEU A 29 -5.28 2.17 12.01
N ALA A 30 -6.31 2.80 12.59
CA ALA A 30 -6.14 3.83 13.61
C ALA A 30 -5.46 3.28 14.87
N LEU A 31 -5.90 2.11 15.37
CA LEU A 31 -5.31 1.44 16.52
C LEU A 31 -3.84 1.07 16.26
N MET A 32 -3.55 0.40 15.14
CA MET A 32 -2.19 0.01 14.77
C MET A 32 -1.29 1.24 14.63
N SER A 33 -1.77 2.32 14.00
CA SER A 33 -1.01 3.56 13.89
C SER A 33 -0.74 4.19 15.25
N ALA A 34 -1.72 4.24 16.14
CA ALA A 34 -1.54 4.76 17.49
C ALA A 34 -0.51 3.94 18.30
N VAL A 35 -0.56 2.62 18.19
CA VAL A 35 0.41 1.71 18.83
C VAL A 35 1.82 1.94 18.27
N MET A 36 1.98 1.99 16.94
CA MET A 36 3.29 2.24 16.31
C MET A 36 3.85 3.61 16.70
N PHE A 37 3.02 4.65 16.73
CA PHE A 37 3.41 5.97 17.18
C PHE A 37 3.87 5.98 18.64
N ALA A 38 3.11 5.32 19.52
CA ALA A 38 3.48 5.18 20.93
C ALA A 38 4.79 4.41 21.12
N MET A 39 5.02 3.34 20.34
CA MET A 39 6.28 2.59 20.36
C MET A 39 7.46 3.45 19.89
N ILE A 40 7.30 4.18 18.79
CA ILE A 40 8.32 5.11 18.27
C ILE A 40 8.66 6.17 19.32
N LYS A 41 7.66 6.78 19.95
CA LYS A 41 7.85 7.78 21.02
C LYS A 41 8.56 7.22 22.24
N LYS A 42 8.20 6.01 22.68
CA LYS A 42 8.81 5.34 23.83
C LYS A 42 10.21 4.79 23.56
N SER A 43 10.61 4.65 22.30
CA SER A 43 11.92 4.11 21.93
C SER A 43 13.12 4.99 22.32
N GLY A 44 12.90 6.29 22.56
CA GLY A 44 13.95 7.26 22.86
C GLY A 44 14.78 7.71 21.64
N TYR A 45 14.59 7.09 20.47
CA TYR A 45 15.29 7.49 19.24
C TYR A 45 14.64 8.72 18.58
N PRO A 46 15.42 9.52 17.82
CA PRO A 46 14.87 10.61 17.02
C PRO A 46 13.80 10.12 16.02
N MET A 47 12.75 10.92 15.80
CA MET A 47 11.68 10.60 14.83
C MET A 47 12.21 10.33 13.41
N LYS A 48 13.28 11.02 13.00
CA LYS A 48 13.95 10.81 11.72
C LYS A 48 14.55 9.40 11.55
N THR A 49 14.87 8.71 12.65
CA THR A 49 15.32 7.30 12.63
C THR A 49 14.22 6.37 12.11
N PHE A 50 12.96 6.79 12.20
CA PHE A 50 11.78 6.09 11.68
C PHE A 50 11.24 6.75 10.41
N GLY A 51 12.06 7.55 9.71
CA GLY A 51 11.68 8.24 8.48
C GLY A 51 10.58 9.29 8.64
N LEU A 52 10.28 9.69 9.87
CA LEU A 52 9.33 10.76 10.19
C LEU A 52 10.09 12.09 10.18
N THR A 53 10.31 12.62 8.98
CA THR A 53 11.07 13.85 8.74
C THR A 53 10.59 14.56 7.48
N LEU A 54 10.75 15.88 7.45
CA LEU A 54 10.52 16.74 6.29
C LEU A 54 11.83 17.31 5.71
N GLU A 55 12.98 16.81 6.18
CA GLU A 55 14.28 17.13 5.60
C GLU A 55 14.30 16.76 4.11
N ASP A 56 14.71 17.71 3.27
CA ASP A 56 14.74 17.56 1.79
C ASP A 56 13.41 17.05 1.19
N TRP A 57 12.25 17.47 1.73
CA TRP A 57 10.95 16.98 1.26
C TRP A 57 10.76 17.18 -0.26
N ARG A 58 11.23 18.30 -0.82
CA ARG A 58 11.16 18.57 -2.27
C ARG A 58 11.97 17.55 -3.08
N GLY A 59 13.21 17.28 -2.67
CA GLY A 59 14.04 16.28 -3.32
C GLY A 59 13.48 14.88 -3.17
N VAL A 60 12.92 14.54 -2.01
CA VAL A 60 12.21 13.28 -1.75
C VAL A 60 11.02 13.11 -2.67
N LEU A 61 10.18 14.14 -2.81
CA LEU A 61 9.04 14.12 -3.74
C LEU A 61 9.49 13.90 -5.18
N TRP A 62 10.47 14.68 -5.64
CA TRP A 62 10.95 14.59 -7.02
C TRP A 62 11.57 13.23 -7.34
N ARG A 63 12.43 12.72 -6.46
CA ARG A 63 13.02 11.38 -6.62
C ARG A 63 11.94 10.30 -6.58
N SER A 64 10.95 10.41 -5.70
CA SER A 64 9.85 9.44 -5.62
C SER A 64 8.98 9.45 -6.85
N PHE A 65 8.66 10.63 -7.38
CA PHE A 65 7.95 10.77 -8.64
C PHE A 65 8.70 10.08 -9.77
N LEU A 66 9.98 10.43 -10.00
CA LEU A 66 10.80 9.85 -11.06
C LEU A 66 10.98 8.34 -10.91
N MET A 67 11.21 7.86 -9.69
CA MET A 67 11.34 6.43 -9.40
C MET A 67 10.01 5.70 -9.61
N THR A 68 8.86 6.36 -9.50
CA THR A 68 7.55 5.72 -9.68
C THR A 68 7.19 5.58 -11.17
N LEU A 69 7.67 6.45 -12.06
CA LEU A 69 7.34 6.42 -13.50
C LEU A 69 7.59 5.05 -14.17
N PRO A 70 8.75 4.37 -13.98
CA PRO A 70 8.96 3.05 -14.54
C PRO A 70 7.94 2.01 -14.06
N LEU A 71 7.50 2.09 -12.81
CA LEU A 71 6.49 1.19 -12.27
C LEU A 71 5.11 1.45 -12.89
N LEU A 72 4.73 2.71 -13.08
CA LEU A 72 3.47 3.06 -13.76
C LEU A 72 3.46 2.58 -15.22
N ALA A 73 4.58 2.78 -15.93
CA ALA A 73 4.75 2.31 -17.29
C ALA A 73 4.67 0.78 -17.37
N ALA A 74 5.34 0.07 -16.46
CA ALA A 74 5.29 -1.39 -16.38
C ALA A 74 3.86 -1.91 -16.15
N ILE A 75 3.07 -1.26 -15.28
CA ILE A 75 1.66 -1.62 -15.04
C ILE A 75 0.82 -1.46 -16.32
N ALA A 76 0.95 -0.32 -17.02
CA ALA A 76 0.20 -0.07 -18.25
C ALA A 76 0.59 -1.05 -19.36
N LEU A 77 1.89 -1.33 -19.51
CA LEU A 77 2.40 -2.32 -20.46
C LEU A 77 1.90 -3.73 -20.12
N LEU A 78 1.88 -4.11 -18.84
CA LEU A 78 1.36 -5.41 -18.41
C LEU A 78 -0.14 -5.54 -18.71
N LYS A 79 -0.94 -4.50 -18.42
CA LYS A 79 -2.36 -4.48 -18.80
C LYS A 79 -2.52 -4.65 -20.32
N GLY A 80 -1.78 -3.88 -21.11
CA GLY A 80 -1.81 -3.97 -22.58
C GLY A 80 -1.40 -5.34 -23.10
N PHE A 81 -0.39 -5.98 -22.50
CA PHE A 81 0.00 -7.34 -22.85
C PHE A 81 -1.10 -8.35 -22.53
N VAL A 82 -1.74 -8.25 -21.38
CA VAL A 82 -2.87 -9.14 -21.02
C VAL A 82 -4.02 -8.97 -22.01
N LEU A 83 -4.43 -7.74 -22.33
CA LEU A 83 -5.51 -7.50 -23.30
C LEU A 83 -5.15 -7.95 -24.73
N TYR A 84 -3.88 -7.85 -25.11
CA TYR A 84 -3.40 -8.37 -26.39
C TYR A 84 -3.49 -9.91 -26.46
N MET A 85 -3.17 -10.59 -25.36
CA MET A 85 -3.25 -12.05 -25.26
C MET A 85 -4.67 -12.58 -25.08
N HIS A 86 -5.58 -11.73 -24.58
CA HIS A 86 -6.98 -12.06 -24.28
C HIS A 86 -7.94 -11.09 -24.98
N PRO A 87 -8.05 -11.15 -26.32
CA PRO A 87 -8.90 -10.24 -27.09
C PRO A 87 -10.40 -10.38 -26.77
N GLU A 88 -10.81 -11.43 -26.07
CA GLU A 88 -12.15 -11.63 -25.53
C GLU A 88 -12.51 -10.68 -24.37
N ILE A 89 -11.52 -10.06 -23.72
CA ILE A 89 -11.73 -9.08 -22.65
C ILE A 89 -11.97 -7.72 -23.31
N ASP A 90 -13.24 -7.28 -23.33
CA ASP A 90 -13.63 -5.94 -23.80
C ASP A 90 -13.28 -4.86 -22.77
N ASP A 91 -11.98 -4.51 -22.71
CA ASP A 91 -11.45 -3.46 -21.86
C ASP A 91 -10.36 -2.66 -22.61
N GLN A 92 -10.11 -1.43 -22.18
CA GLN A 92 -9.10 -0.54 -22.74
C GLN A 92 -7.91 -0.43 -21.79
N VAL A 93 -6.69 -0.21 -22.30
CA VAL A 93 -5.52 -0.02 -21.43
C VAL A 93 -5.68 1.16 -20.46
N PHE A 94 -6.42 2.20 -20.85
CA PHE A 94 -6.65 3.39 -20.03
C PHE A 94 -8.14 3.65 -19.83
N SER A 95 -8.69 3.24 -18.69
CA SER A 95 -10.10 3.48 -18.33
C SER A 95 -10.45 4.95 -18.08
N ILE A 96 -9.48 5.87 -18.05
CA ILE A 96 -9.74 7.32 -17.94
C ILE A 96 -10.26 7.95 -19.25
N ILE A 97 -10.08 7.31 -20.41
CA ILE A 97 -10.43 7.90 -21.71
C ILE A 97 -11.91 8.33 -21.76
N PRO A 98 -12.89 7.49 -21.37
CA PRO A 98 -14.30 7.90 -21.37
C PRO A 98 -14.60 9.07 -20.42
N ILE A 99 -13.83 9.24 -19.35
CA ILE A 99 -13.96 10.37 -18.40
C ILE A 99 -13.53 11.67 -19.08
N ILE A 100 -12.40 11.64 -19.80
CA ILE A 100 -11.88 12.79 -20.54
C ILE A 100 -12.82 13.19 -21.69
N GLU A 101 -13.50 12.22 -22.29
CA GLU A 101 -14.52 12.43 -23.34
C GLU A 101 -15.85 13.01 -22.82
N GLY A 102 -15.91 13.42 -21.54
CA GLY A 102 -17.04 14.17 -20.99
C GLY A 102 -18.16 13.28 -20.44
N ARG A 103 -17.93 11.98 -20.24
CA ARG A 103 -18.89 11.16 -19.49
C ARG A 103 -18.92 11.58 -18.02
N LYS A 104 -20.12 11.68 -17.46
CA LYS A 104 -20.30 12.02 -16.04
C LYS A 104 -19.72 10.92 -15.17
N VAL A 105 -18.84 11.33 -14.26
CA VAL A 105 -18.29 10.46 -13.21
C VAL A 105 -19.07 10.70 -11.93
N ASP A 106 -19.43 9.62 -11.25
CA ASP A 106 -20.08 9.69 -9.94
C ASP A 106 -19.16 10.37 -8.91
N SER A 107 -19.72 11.20 -8.02
CA SER A 107 -18.97 11.84 -6.94
C SER A 107 -18.25 10.83 -6.03
N THR A 108 -18.78 9.62 -5.95
CA THR A 108 -18.19 8.48 -5.25
C THR A 108 -16.77 8.16 -5.72
N PHE A 109 -16.46 8.34 -7.01
CA PHE A 109 -15.11 8.14 -7.57
C PHE A 109 -14.08 9.05 -6.90
N TYR A 110 -14.39 10.34 -6.76
CA TYR A 110 -13.49 11.30 -6.12
C TYR A 110 -13.35 11.04 -4.63
N ILE A 111 -14.44 10.62 -3.96
CA ILE A 111 -14.42 10.25 -2.54
C ILE A 111 -13.50 9.05 -2.31
N TYR A 112 -13.59 8.00 -3.13
CA TYR A 112 -12.70 6.85 -3.01
C TYR A 112 -11.25 7.18 -3.35
N GLY A 113 -11.01 8.00 -4.37
CA GLY A 113 -9.65 8.45 -4.71
C GLY A 113 -9.01 9.26 -3.58
N LEU A 114 -9.76 10.17 -2.97
CA LEU A 114 -9.30 10.94 -1.82
C LEU A 114 -9.08 10.05 -0.60
N ALA A 115 -10.02 9.16 -0.28
CA ALA A 115 -9.88 8.22 0.83
C ALA A 115 -8.63 7.35 0.66
N TYR A 116 -8.42 6.79 -0.54
CA TYR A 116 -7.23 6.02 -0.86
C TYR A 116 -5.95 6.84 -0.63
N ALA A 117 -5.90 8.06 -1.16
CA ALA A 117 -4.75 8.95 -1.01
C ALA A 117 -4.43 9.29 0.47
N LEU A 118 -5.46 9.39 1.32
CA LEU A 118 -5.30 9.63 2.75
C LEU A 118 -4.87 8.38 3.53
N PHE A 119 -5.33 7.20 3.15
CA PHE A 119 -4.97 5.95 3.84
C PHE A 119 -3.60 5.40 3.45
N CYS A 120 -3.09 5.67 2.25
CA CYS A 120 -1.75 5.21 1.83
C CYS A 120 -0.63 5.66 2.80
N PRO A 121 -0.51 6.95 3.20
CA PRO A 121 0.48 7.36 4.19
C PRO A 121 0.34 6.66 5.54
N VAL A 122 -0.89 6.36 5.97
CA VAL A 122 -1.15 5.63 7.23
C VAL A 122 -0.66 4.18 7.12
N GLN A 123 -0.92 3.53 5.99
CA GLN A 123 -0.44 2.16 5.72
C GLN A 123 1.10 2.10 5.63
N GLU A 124 1.72 3.06 4.94
CA GLU A 124 3.18 3.18 4.89
C GLU A 124 3.77 3.54 6.26
N PHE A 125 3.06 4.33 7.07
CA PHE A 125 3.51 4.64 8.43
C PHE A 125 3.60 3.37 9.28
N ILE A 126 2.57 2.52 9.27
CA ILE A 126 2.57 1.26 10.03
C ILE A 126 3.69 0.35 9.52
N SER A 127 3.74 0.11 8.21
CA SER A 127 4.66 -0.87 7.61
C SER A 127 6.12 -0.40 7.60
N ARG A 128 6.38 0.85 7.20
CA ARG A 128 7.75 1.38 7.01
C ARG A 128 8.28 2.03 8.28
N SER A 129 7.57 3.03 8.80
CA SER A 129 8.01 3.75 9.99
C SER A 129 7.89 2.91 11.25
N GLY A 130 6.80 2.16 11.41
CA GLY A 130 6.59 1.28 12.57
C GLY A 130 7.45 0.03 12.50
N ILE A 131 7.19 -0.84 11.52
CA ILE A 131 7.76 -2.19 11.49
C ILE A 131 9.15 -2.22 10.84
N GLN A 132 9.29 -1.75 9.60
CA GLN A 132 10.54 -1.85 8.84
C GLN A 132 11.69 -1.13 9.55
N SER A 133 11.48 0.11 9.98
CA SER A 133 12.50 0.87 10.72
C SER A 133 12.86 0.22 12.05
N SER A 134 11.89 -0.31 12.80
CA SER A 134 12.19 -1.06 14.03
C SER A 134 13.07 -2.27 13.73
N LEU A 135 12.73 -3.07 12.72
CA LEU A 135 13.55 -4.21 12.30
C LEU A 135 14.95 -3.77 11.84
N GLN A 136 15.07 -2.69 11.07
CA GLN A 136 16.37 -2.18 10.62
C GLN A 136 17.26 -1.69 11.76
N ASN A 137 16.67 -1.16 12.84
CA ASN A 137 17.42 -0.65 13.99
C ASN A 137 17.74 -1.73 15.03
N PHE A 138 16.87 -2.73 15.22
CA PHE A 138 17.02 -3.73 16.28
C PHE A 138 17.58 -5.07 15.83
N LEU A 139 17.52 -5.41 14.53
CA LEU A 139 18.19 -6.62 14.04
C LEU A 139 19.72 -6.46 14.11
N PRO A 140 20.45 -7.55 14.39
CA PRO A 140 21.91 -7.53 14.39
C PRO A 140 22.48 -6.94 13.09
N PRO A 141 23.54 -6.12 13.17
CA PRO A 141 24.13 -5.49 11.99
C PRO A 141 24.71 -6.56 11.07
N THR A 142 24.05 -6.79 9.93
CA THR A 142 24.48 -7.71 8.88
C THR A 142 24.32 -7.05 7.52
N ARG A 143 25.05 -7.55 6.51
CA ARG A 143 24.93 -7.04 5.12
C ARG A 143 23.50 -7.13 4.58
N SER A 144 22.72 -8.10 5.06
CA SER A 144 21.35 -8.37 4.63
C SER A 144 20.28 -7.75 5.52
N ARG A 145 20.64 -7.07 6.61
CA ARG A 145 19.70 -6.54 7.62
C ARG A 145 18.58 -5.72 7.00
N THR A 146 18.92 -4.81 6.09
CA THR A 146 17.95 -3.94 5.41
C THR A 146 16.96 -4.74 4.59
N TRP A 147 17.43 -5.73 3.82
CA TRP A 147 16.56 -6.58 3.00
C TRP A 147 15.69 -7.52 3.84
N ILE A 148 16.23 -8.09 4.91
CA ILE A 148 15.46 -8.88 5.87
C ILE A 148 14.31 -8.03 6.45
N ALA A 149 14.61 -6.81 6.88
CA ALA A 149 13.58 -5.90 7.39
C ALA A 149 12.53 -5.54 6.33
N ILE A 150 12.94 -5.30 5.07
CA ILE A 150 12.01 -5.05 3.96
C ILE A 150 11.09 -6.26 3.75
N VAL A 151 11.65 -7.46 3.60
CA VAL A 151 10.86 -8.67 3.34
C VAL A 151 9.91 -8.98 4.50
N LEU A 152 10.39 -8.95 5.75
CA LEU A 152 9.57 -9.26 6.92
C LEU A 152 8.45 -8.24 7.13
N SER A 153 8.77 -6.94 7.09
CA SER A 153 7.74 -5.90 7.21
C SER A 153 6.70 -6.00 6.10
N ASN A 154 7.13 -6.35 4.90
CA ASN A 154 6.26 -6.46 3.75
C ASN A 154 5.41 -7.73 3.73
N LEU A 155 5.93 -8.85 4.26
CA LEU A 155 5.12 -10.04 4.53
C LEU A 155 4.00 -9.70 5.52
N MET A 156 4.31 -9.01 6.62
CA MET A 156 3.29 -8.57 7.59
C MET A 156 2.24 -7.66 6.93
N PHE A 157 2.68 -6.69 6.13
CA PHE A 157 1.78 -5.80 5.37
C PHE A 157 0.87 -6.56 4.38
N SER A 158 1.45 -7.47 3.58
CA SER A 158 0.70 -8.28 2.62
C SER A 158 -0.29 -9.23 3.30
N THR A 159 0.11 -9.87 4.43
CA THR A 159 -0.80 -10.74 5.18
C THR A 159 -2.01 -10.00 5.75
N ALA A 160 -1.89 -8.70 6.06
CA ALA A 160 -3.03 -7.88 6.47
C ALA A 160 -4.12 -7.79 5.37
N HIS A 161 -3.77 -8.02 4.11
CA HIS A 161 -4.67 -8.00 2.96
C HIS A 161 -5.21 -9.39 2.57
N SER A 162 -4.76 -10.45 3.24
CA SER A 162 -5.24 -11.82 2.99
C SER A 162 -6.74 -12.01 3.23
N HIS A 163 -7.36 -11.11 4.01
CA HIS A 163 -8.82 -11.10 4.23
C HIS A 163 -9.62 -10.75 2.97
N LEU A 164 -8.99 -10.12 1.96
CA LEU A 164 -9.61 -9.85 0.66
C LEU A 164 -9.56 -11.09 -0.23
N ASN A 165 -8.35 -11.57 -0.51
CA ASN A 165 -8.05 -12.87 -1.14
C ASN A 165 -6.52 -13.02 -1.30
N LEU A 166 -6.07 -14.23 -1.68
CA LEU A 166 -4.65 -14.53 -1.89
C LEU A 166 -4.04 -13.69 -3.03
N THR A 167 -4.76 -13.50 -4.14
CA THR A 167 -4.29 -12.71 -5.28
C THR A 167 -3.96 -11.29 -4.86
N PHE A 168 -4.85 -10.64 -4.10
CA PHE A 168 -4.65 -9.28 -3.61
C PHE A 168 -3.48 -9.21 -2.61
N ALA A 169 -3.32 -10.21 -1.74
CA ALA A 169 -2.15 -10.30 -0.87
C ALA A 169 -0.84 -10.39 -1.68
N LEU A 170 -0.79 -11.18 -2.75
CA LEU A 170 0.38 -11.27 -3.62
C LEU A 170 0.62 -9.96 -4.38
N LEU A 171 -0.44 -9.32 -4.89
CA LEU A 171 -0.35 -8.03 -5.58
C LEU A 171 0.06 -6.88 -4.67
N THR A 172 -0.15 -6.97 -3.36
CA THR A 172 0.39 -6.00 -2.38
C THR A 172 1.83 -6.34 -1.97
N PHE A 173 2.22 -7.61 -2.03
CA PHE A 173 3.57 -8.05 -1.68
C PHE A 173 4.63 -7.48 -2.65
N PHE A 174 4.51 -7.70 -3.96
CA PHE A 174 5.59 -7.31 -4.88
C PHE A 174 5.84 -5.78 -4.94
N PRO A 175 4.83 -4.91 -5.10
CA PRO A 175 5.01 -3.46 -5.02
C PRO A 175 5.46 -3.01 -3.62
N GLY A 176 5.03 -3.72 -2.58
CA GLY A 176 5.46 -3.42 -1.22
C GLY A 176 6.95 -3.64 -0.97
N LEU A 177 7.61 -4.60 -1.66
CA LEU A 177 9.07 -4.73 -1.62
C LEU A 177 9.75 -3.50 -2.24
N TYR A 178 9.18 -2.98 -3.32
CA TYR A 178 9.66 -1.78 -3.99
C TYR A 178 9.56 -0.55 -3.10
N TRP A 179 8.41 -0.34 -2.43
CA TRP A 179 8.25 0.76 -1.47
C TRP A 179 9.16 0.60 -0.25
N GLY A 180 9.37 -0.63 0.24
CA GLY A 180 10.33 -0.89 1.31
C GLY A 180 11.77 -0.52 0.94
N TRP A 181 12.19 -0.84 -0.29
CA TRP A 181 13.49 -0.42 -0.84
C TRP A 181 13.58 1.11 -1.02
N MET A 182 12.55 1.74 -1.60
CA MET A 182 12.49 3.19 -1.79
C MET A 182 12.59 3.92 -0.45
N TYR A 183 11.83 3.46 0.56
CA TYR A 183 11.87 3.97 1.92
C TYR A 183 13.27 3.82 2.53
N ALA A 184 13.91 2.67 2.39
CA ALA A 184 15.27 2.45 2.93
C ALA A 184 16.31 3.38 2.26
N ARG A 185 16.14 3.67 0.97
CA ARG A 185 17.01 4.57 0.20
C ARG A 185 16.82 6.03 0.59
N GLN A 186 15.57 6.48 0.73
CA GLN A 186 15.25 7.89 0.96
C GLN A 186 15.15 8.25 2.45
N ARG A 187 14.99 7.27 3.33
CA ARG A 187 14.79 7.43 4.79
C ARG A 187 13.69 8.44 5.12
N SER A 188 12.64 8.44 4.32
CA SER A 188 11.49 9.32 4.48
C SER A 188 10.22 8.55 4.16
N LEU A 189 9.25 8.65 5.07
CA LEU A 189 7.91 8.11 4.87
C LEU A 189 7.22 8.73 3.65
N LEU A 190 7.50 10.02 3.39
CA LEU A 190 6.88 10.78 2.31
C LEU A 190 7.09 10.12 0.95
N GLY A 191 8.30 9.60 0.69
CA GLY A 191 8.62 9.07 -0.63
C GLY A 191 7.83 7.82 -0.99
N ALA A 192 7.83 6.82 -0.09
CA ALA A 192 7.05 5.60 -0.25
C ALA A 192 5.54 5.92 -0.31
N SER A 193 5.06 6.86 0.52
CA SER A 193 3.65 7.26 0.53
C SER A 193 3.22 7.85 -0.81
N VAL A 194 4.02 8.73 -1.40
CA VAL A 194 3.72 9.35 -2.70
C VAL A 194 3.72 8.32 -3.81
N SER A 195 4.71 7.42 -3.82
CA SER A 195 4.75 6.33 -4.79
C SER A 195 3.52 5.41 -4.67
N HIS A 196 3.12 5.06 -3.44
CA HIS A 196 1.94 4.24 -3.18
C HIS A 196 0.67 4.94 -3.67
N ILE A 197 0.47 6.22 -3.33
CA ILE A 197 -0.67 7.02 -3.83
C ILE A 197 -0.69 7.02 -5.36
N MET A 198 0.43 7.34 -6.00
CA MET A 198 0.53 7.40 -7.46
C MET A 198 0.18 6.07 -8.11
N VAL A 199 0.71 4.95 -7.58
CA VAL A 199 0.46 3.61 -8.12
C VAL A 199 -1.01 3.22 -7.97
N GLY A 200 -1.62 3.46 -6.82
CA GLY A 200 -3.04 3.12 -6.65
C GLY A 200 -3.97 4.01 -7.45
N VAL A 201 -3.71 5.32 -7.50
CA VAL A 201 -4.45 6.23 -8.39
C VAL A 201 -4.33 5.76 -9.84
N TRP A 202 -3.13 5.36 -10.25
CA TRP A 202 -2.88 4.85 -11.59
C TRP A 202 -3.67 3.55 -11.87
N ILE A 203 -3.59 2.56 -10.98
CA ILE A 203 -4.26 1.26 -11.13
C ILE A 203 -5.77 1.41 -11.15
N PHE A 204 -6.35 2.15 -10.20
CA PHE A 204 -7.80 2.17 -10.01
C PHE A 204 -8.53 3.21 -10.87
N PHE A 205 -7.87 4.33 -11.21
CA PHE A 205 -8.55 5.48 -11.82
C PHE A 205 -8.03 5.84 -13.21
N ILE A 206 -6.81 5.44 -13.59
CA ILE A 206 -6.21 5.81 -14.87
C ILE A 206 -6.14 4.64 -15.84
N VAL A 207 -5.43 3.57 -15.45
CA VAL A 207 -5.34 2.32 -16.19
C VAL A 207 -6.64 1.53 -16.03
N GLY A 208 -7.16 1.44 -14.80
CA GLY A 208 -8.30 0.61 -14.44
C GLY A 208 -7.96 -0.87 -14.56
N ILE A 209 -8.28 -1.70 -13.56
CA ILE A 209 -8.02 -3.15 -13.64
C ILE A 209 -9.28 -3.99 -13.50
N GLU A 210 -10.45 -3.35 -13.38
CA GLU A 210 -11.72 -4.01 -13.09
C GLU A 210 -12.13 -5.01 -14.17
N GLY A 211 -11.95 -4.68 -15.46
CA GLY A 211 -12.27 -5.59 -16.57
C GLY A 211 -11.45 -6.88 -16.52
N ILE A 212 -10.14 -6.77 -16.31
CA ILE A 212 -9.25 -7.92 -16.13
C ILE A 212 -9.58 -8.68 -14.84
N TRP A 213 -9.86 -7.96 -13.75
CA TRP A 213 -10.15 -8.57 -12.46
C TRP A 213 -11.37 -9.47 -12.56
N ASN A 214 -12.47 -8.98 -13.12
CA ASN A 214 -13.73 -9.72 -13.26
C ASN A 214 -13.63 -10.90 -14.26
N ALA A 215 -12.72 -10.81 -15.24
CA ALA A 215 -12.53 -11.86 -16.23
C ALA A 215 -11.67 -13.03 -15.73
N LEU A 216 -10.71 -12.77 -14.83
CA LEU A 216 -9.67 -13.73 -14.44
C LEU A 216 -9.76 -14.22 -12.98
N PHE A 217 -10.52 -13.55 -12.11
CA PHE A 217 -10.61 -13.86 -10.67
C PHE A 217 -12.05 -13.86 -10.17
#